data_AF-A0A1L5P2A4-F1
#
_entry.id   AF-A0A1L5P2A4-F1
#
_cell.length_a   1.000
_cell.length_b   1.000
_cell.length_c   1.000
_cell.angle_alpha   90.00
_cell.angle_beta   90.00
_cell.angle_gamma   90.00
#
_symmetry.space_group_name_H-M   'P 1'
#
loop_
_entity.id
_entity.type
_entity.pdbx_description
1 polymer ?
#
loop_
_entity_poly.entity_id
_entity_poly.type
_entity_poly.pdbx_seq_one_letter_code
_entity_poly.pdbx_strand_id
1 'polypeptide(L)'
;MSKTDRFNVSVKAGGKTYAPGQAVPIGGKGGMTDEDAARIRSEFGTFTGSPEVNSDAGGLLGTAEIEALNQRNDTLVTEKRELEGKLAAKTQEYERLVAENSKLAAKYEKLDADHTQLGKDNIALGERITTLEAEIVKLKKPA
;
A
#
# COMPACT_ATOMS: atom_id res chain seq x y z
N MET A 1 -60.27 -28.78 -4.14
CA MET A 1 -59.11 -28.16 -3.45
C MET A 1 -59.35 -26.66 -3.40
N SER A 2 -59.09 -26.01 -2.26
CA SER A 2 -59.14 -24.55 -2.17
C SER A 2 -57.99 -23.94 -2.98
N LYS A 3 -58.28 -22.92 -3.78
CA LYS A 3 -57.28 -22.17 -4.54
C LYS A 3 -56.37 -21.43 -3.56
N THR A 4 -55.06 -21.54 -3.71
CA THR A 4 -54.08 -20.83 -2.88
C THR A 4 -53.00 -20.20 -3.76
N ASP A 5 -52.34 -19.17 -3.24
CA ASP A 5 -51.24 -18.46 -3.90
C ASP A 5 -50.16 -18.06 -2.90
N ARG A 6 -49.00 -17.62 -3.37
CA ARG A 6 -47.85 -17.20 -2.55
C ARG A 6 -47.38 -15.81 -2.96
N PHE A 7 -46.88 -15.04 -1.99
CA PHE A 7 -46.47 -13.65 -2.21
C PHE A 7 -45.08 -13.37 -1.63
N ASN A 8 -44.36 -12.39 -2.20
CA ASN A 8 -43.03 -11.96 -1.74
C ASN A 8 -43.07 -11.15 -0.43
N VAL A 9 -44.27 -10.82 0.05
CA VAL A 9 -44.51 -9.99 1.23
C VAL A 9 -45.49 -10.68 2.17
N SER A 10 -45.50 -10.23 3.43
CA SER A 10 -46.53 -10.66 4.38
C SER A 10 -47.88 -10.12 3.96
N VAL A 11 -48.91 -10.97 3.93
CA VAL A 11 -50.26 -10.57 3.52
C VAL A 11 -51.30 -11.06 4.51
N LYS A 12 -52.43 -10.35 4.60
CA LYS A 12 -53.55 -10.73 5.47
C LYS A 12 -54.71 -11.22 4.61
N ALA A 13 -55.22 -12.41 4.91
CA ALA A 13 -56.44 -12.95 4.31
C ALA A 13 -57.39 -13.37 5.43
N GLY A 14 -58.59 -12.78 5.42
CA GLY A 14 -59.55 -12.93 6.51
C GLY A 14 -58.96 -12.46 7.85
N GLY A 15 -59.00 -13.33 8.86
CA GLY A 15 -58.48 -13.06 10.20
C GLY A 15 -56.99 -13.38 10.41
N LYS A 16 -56.30 -13.95 9.41
CA LYS A 16 -54.94 -14.48 9.56
C LYS A 16 -53.92 -13.71 8.71
N THR A 17 -52.73 -13.48 9.27
CA THR A 17 -51.56 -12.99 8.56
C THR A 17 -50.69 -14.15 8.12
N TYR A 18 -50.22 -14.09 6.88
CA TYR A 18 -49.38 -15.07 6.22
C TYR A 18 -48.02 -14.44 5.96
N ALA A 19 -46.94 -15.14 6.33
CA ALA A 19 -45.58 -14.69 6.05
C ALA A 19 -45.26 -14.82 4.54
N PRO A 20 -44.22 -14.13 4.03
CA PRO A 20 -43.80 -14.27 2.65
C PRO A 20 -43.59 -15.74 2.26
N GLY A 21 -44.07 -16.12 1.08
CA GLY A 21 -43.97 -17.49 0.56
C GLY A 21 -44.93 -18.51 1.17
N GLN A 22 -45.70 -18.18 2.22
CA GLN A 22 -46.74 -19.06 2.72
C GLN A 22 -47.93 -19.14 1.75
N ALA A 23 -48.59 -20.31 1.69
CA ALA A 23 -49.79 -20.50 0.89
C ALA A 23 -50.97 -19.74 1.50
N VAL A 24 -51.46 -18.76 0.76
CA VAL A 24 -52.57 -17.87 1.12
C VAL A 24 -53.81 -18.29 0.33
N PRO A 25 -54.95 -18.53 0.98
CA PRO A 25 -56.19 -18.90 0.28
C PRO A 25 -56.71 -17.74 -0.56
N ILE A 26 -57.06 -18.03 -1.82
CA ILE A 26 -57.66 -17.09 -2.76
C ILE A 26 -59.11 -17.49 -3.01
N GLY A 27 -60.03 -16.55 -2.79
CA GLY A 27 -61.47 -16.74 -2.87
C GLY A 27 -62.09 -17.46 -1.66
N GLY A 28 -63.43 -17.47 -1.60
CA GLY A 28 -64.21 -18.09 -0.51
C GLY A 28 -64.26 -17.26 0.78
N LYS A 29 -64.95 -17.79 1.80
CA LYS A 29 -65.15 -17.11 3.09
C LYS A 29 -63.82 -17.02 3.87
N GLY A 30 -63.18 -15.86 3.83
CA GLY A 30 -61.91 -15.58 4.51
C GLY A 30 -60.66 -15.71 3.66
N GLY A 31 -60.80 -15.97 2.35
CA GLY A 31 -59.70 -15.88 1.38
C GLY A 31 -59.49 -14.46 0.87
N MET A 32 -58.31 -14.21 0.29
CA MET A 32 -58.00 -12.98 -0.42
C MET A 32 -58.73 -12.96 -1.78
N THR A 33 -59.13 -11.78 -2.24
CA THR A 33 -59.77 -11.65 -3.57
C THR A 33 -58.76 -11.88 -4.69
N ASP A 34 -59.23 -12.28 -5.87
CA ASP A 34 -58.37 -12.45 -7.04
C ASP A 34 -57.76 -11.10 -7.48
N GLU A 35 -58.50 -10.01 -7.29
CA GLU A 35 -58.06 -8.64 -7.58
C GLU A 35 -56.94 -8.18 -6.63
N ASP A 36 -57.07 -8.41 -5.32
CA ASP A 36 -56.03 -8.08 -4.35
C ASP A 36 -54.75 -8.88 -4.61
N ALA A 37 -54.88 -10.17 -4.94
CA ALA A 37 -53.76 -11.01 -5.30
C ALA A 37 -53.05 -10.49 -6.57
N ALA A 38 -53.82 -10.04 -7.57
CA ALA A 38 -53.27 -9.44 -8.79
C ALA A 38 -52.54 -8.11 -8.52
N ARG A 39 -53.09 -7.26 -7.66
CA ARG A 39 -52.44 -6.01 -7.23
C ARG A 39 -51.12 -6.29 -6.51
N ILE A 40 -51.09 -7.24 -5.58
CA ILE A 40 -49.87 -7.60 -4.85
C ILE A 40 -48.80 -8.13 -5.80
N ARG A 41 -49.16 -8.93 -6.81
CA ARG A 41 -48.21 -9.35 -7.85
C ARG A 41 -47.71 -8.20 -8.71
N SER A 42 -48.56 -7.22 -9.00
CA SER A 42 -48.17 -6.03 -9.75
C SER A 42 -47.22 -5.12 -8.97
N GLU A 43 -47.42 -4.99 -7.65
CA GLU A 43 -46.63 -4.10 -6.80
C GLU A 43 -45.34 -4.76 -6.28
N PHE A 44 -45.39 -6.04 -5.92
CA PHE A 44 -44.30 -6.77 -5.26
C PHE A 44 -43.72 -7.91 -6.11
N GLY A 45 -44.13 -8.00 -7.38
CA GLY A 45 -43.71 -9.05 -8.31
C GLY A 45 -44.43 -10.38 -8.10
N THR A 46 -44.33 -11.26 -9.09
CA THR A 46 -44.79 -12.65 -8.96
C THR A 46 -43.84 -13.39 -8.01
N PHE A 47 -44.39 -14.18 -7.08
CA PHE A 47 -43.55 -15.01 -6.21
C PHE A 47 -42.83 -16.08 -7.04
N THR A 48 -41.51 -15.95 -7.18
CA THR A 48 -40.67 -16.89 -7.93
C THR A 48 -40.04 -17.97 -7.04
N GLY A 49 -40.50 -18.07 -5.79
CA GLY A 49 -39.72 -18.69 -4.72
C GLY A 49 -38.82 -17.65 -4.06
N SER A 50 -38.74 -17.65 -2.73
CA SER A 50 -37.53 -17.14 -2.09
C SER A 50 -36.35 -17.89 -2.72
N PRO A 51 -35.17 -17.28 -2.91
CA PRO A 51 -33.98 -18.11 -3.00
C PRO A 51 -34.10 -19.07 -1.83
N GLU A 52 -34.12 -20.38 -2.09
CA GLU A 52 -33.64 -21.27 -1.05
C GLU A 52 -32.30 -20.66 -0.70
N VAL A 53 -32.21 -20.10 0.50
CA VAL A 53 -30.92 -19.87 1.10
C VAL A 53 -30.42 -21.29 1.38
N ASN A 54 -30.04 -22.00 0.31
CA ASN A 54 -28.96 -22.94 0.40
C ASN A 54 -27.87 -22.08 1.01
N SER A 55 -27.57 -22.38 2.27
CA SER A 55 -26.41 -21.90 3.03
C SER A 55 -25.11 -21.94 2.22
N ASP A 56 -25.14 -22.59 1.06
CA ASP A 56 -24.04 -22.89 0.18
C ASP A 56 -23.83 -21.80 -0.89
N ALA A 57 -24.74 -20.82 -1.04
CA ALA A 57 -24.66 -19.76 -2.05
C ALA A 57 -24.63 -18.33 -1.48
N GLY A 58 -24.39 -18.18 -0.18
CA GLY A 58 -24.00 -16.91 0.44
C GLY A 58 -22.60 -17.06 1.01
N GLY A 59 -21.57 -16.78 0.21
CA GLY A 59 -20.17 -16.85 0.61
C GLY A 59 -19.81 -15.82 1.67
N LEU A 60 -20.33 -15.97 2.89
CA LEU A 60 -19.52 -15.69 4.07
C LEU A 60 -18.35 -16.65 3.97
N LEU A 61 -17.13 -16.11 3.83
CA LEU A 61 -15.90 -16.88 3.99
C LEU A 61 -16.10 -17.85 5.17
N GLY A 62 -15.91 -19.15 4.93
CA GLY A 62 -16.01 -20.13 6.01
C GLY A 62 -15.08 -19.69 7.15
N THR A 63 -15.40 -20.03 8.40
CA THR A 63 -14.59 -19.64 9.57
C THR A 63 -13.08 -19.91 9.37
N ALA A 64 -12.74 -21.01 8.68
CA ALA A 64 -11.37 -21.36 8.31
C ALA A 64 -10.71 -20.38 7.30
N GLU A 65 -11.47 -19.84 6.36
CA GLU A 65 -10.96 -18.89 5.37
C GLU A 65 -10.74 -17.50 6.00
N ILE A 66 -11.61 -17.09 6.92
CA ILE A 66 -11.41 -15.89 7.75
C ILE A 66 -10.14 -16.04 8.59
N GLU A 67 -9.95 -17.21 9.22
CA GLU A 67 -8.75 -17.49 10.02
C GLU A 67 -7.48 -17.47 9.16
N ALA A 68 -7.50 -18.07 7.96
CA ALA A 68 -6.38 -18.04 7.03
C ALA A 68 -6.04 -16.60 6.58
N LEU A 69 -7.04 -15.77 6.31
CA LEU A 69 -6.83 -14.36 5.96
C LEU A 69 -6.24 -13.56 7.13
N ASN A 70 -6.69 -13.82 8.36
CA ASN A 70 -6.14 -13.17 9.55
C ASN A 70 -4.67 -13.54 9.76
N GLN A 71 -4.33 -14.84 9.67
CA GLN A 71 -2.92 -15.30 9.77
C GLN A 71 -2.03 -14.68 8.68
N ARG A 72 -2.56 -14.56 7.46
CA ARG A 72 -1.85 -13.89 6.36
C ARG A 72 -1.67 -12.40 6.65
N ASN A 73 -2.69 -11.72 7.17
CA ASN A 73 -2.59 -10.31 7.55
C ASN A 73 -1.54 -10.10 8.65
N ASP A 74 -1.52 -10.95 9.68
CA ASP A 74 -0.53 -10.86 10.77
C ASP A 74 0.89 -11.07 10.25
N THR A 75 1.06 -12.01 9.31
CA THR A 75 2.34 -12.25 8.63
C THR A 75 2.78 -11.01 7.84
N LEU A 76 1.89 -10.44 7.03
CA LEU A 76 2.18 -9.25 6.21
C LEU A 76 2.47 -8.01 7.07
N VAL A 77 1.77 -7.84 8.19
CA VAL A 77 2.03 -6.75 9.14
C VAL A 77 3.42 -6.89 9.77
N THR A 78 3.81 -8.12 10.12
CA THR A 78 5.14 -8.40 10.67
C THR A 78 6.23 -8.12 9.63
N GLU A 79 6.07 -8.62 8.40
CA GLU A 79 7.02 -8.40 7.30
C GLU A 79 7.14 -6.91 6.96
N LYS A 80 6.02 -6.19 6.89
CA LYS A 80 6.01 -4.74 6.68
C LYS A 80 6.84 -4.02 7.73
N ARG A 81 6.64 -4.34 9.02
CA ARG A 81 7.39 -3.72 10.13
C ARG A 81 8.89 -4.01 10.03
N GLU A 82 9.27 -5.22 9.63
CA GLU A 82 10.67 -5.58 9.43
C GLU A 82 11.30 -4.79 8.27
N LEU A 83 10.58 -4.68 7.15
CA LEU A 83 11.02 -3.91 5.99
C LEU A 83 11.16 -2.42 6.31
N GLU A 84 10.23 -1.84 7.05
CA GLU A 84 10.31 -0.46 7.54
C GLU A 84 11.57 -0.25 8.41
N GLY A 85 11.88 -1.21 9.30
CA GLY A 85 13.11 -1.19 10.09
C GLY A 85 14.38 -1.24 9.24
N LYS A 86 14.42 -2.14 8.25
CA LYS A 86 15.55 -2.24 7.29
C LYS A 86 15.73 -0.96 6.48
N LEU A 87 14.62 -0.37 6.03
CA LEU A 87 14.64 0.88 5.27
C LEU A 87 15.18 2.04 6.11
N ALA A 88 14.74 2.15 7.37
CA ALA A 88 15.24 3.18 8.29
C ALA A 88 16.75 3.02 8.53
N ALA A 89 17.22 1.80 8.79
CA ALA A 89 18.65 1.53 8.97
C ALA A 89 19.48 1.88 7.73
N LYS A 90 18.99 1.52 6.53
CA LYS A 90 19.67 1.84 5.26
C LYS A 90 19.68 3.33 4.96
N THR A 91 18.61 4.05 5.31
CA THR A 91 18.53 5.50 5.18
C THR A 91 19.60 6.18 6.06
N GLN A 92 19.72 5.75 7.32
CA GLN A 92 20.74 6.28 8.22
C GLN A 92 22.17 5.96 7.74
N GLU A 93 22.41 4.76 7.22
CA GLU A 93 23.70 4.38 6.64
C GLU A 93 24.05 5.25 5.43
N TYR A 94 23.08 5.50 4.55
CA TYR A 94 23.24 6.36 3.38
C TYR A 94 23.61 7.79 3.80
N GLU A 95 22.89 8.39 4.74
CA GLU A 95 23.18 9.73 5.26
C GLU A 95 24.60 9.82 5.86
N ARG A 96 25.01 8.79 6.60
CA ARG A 96 26.37 8.69 7.16
C ARG A 96 27.43 8.68 6.05
N LEU A 97 27.21 7.88 5.01
CA LEU A 97 28.14 7.77 3.88
C LEU A 97 28.20 9.06 3.06
N VAL A 98 27.08 9.75 2.87
CA VAL A 98 27.05 11.07 2.21
C VAL A 98 27.90 12.09 2.99
N ALA A 99 27.75 12.12 4.32
CA ALA A 99 28.54 13.01 5.17
C ALA A 99 30.04 12.66 5.14
N GLU A 100 30.38 11.37 5.11
CA GLU A 100 31.76 10.90 5.01
C GLU A 100 32.40 11.26 3.66
N ASN A 101 31.68 11.05 2.56
CA ASN A 101 32.12 11.45 1.22
C ASN A 101 32.35 12.96 1.12
N SER A 102 31.45 13.77 1.70
CA SER A 102 31.62 15.23 1.73
C SER A 102 32.91 15.64 2.45
N LYS A 103 33.22 15.01 3.60
CA LYS A 103 34.47 15.26 4.33
C LYS A 103 35.69 14.82 3.53
N LEU A 104 35.61 13.71 2.81
CA LEU A 104 36.71 13.21 2.00
C LEU A 104 36.98 14.12 0.79
N ALA A 105 35.94 14.61 0.14
CA ALA A 105 36.05 15.59 -0.95
C ALA A 105 36.76 16.87 -0.49
N ALA A 106 36.38 17.43 0.67
CA ALA A 106 37.04 18.61 1.22
C ALA A 106 38.52 18.36 1.56
N LYS A 107 38.87 17.17 2.06
CA LYS A 107 40.28 16.78 2.28
C LYS A 107 41.05 16.69 0.98
N TYR A 108 40.44 16.16 -0.07
CA TYR A 108 41.05 16.04 -1.38
C TYR A 108 41.34 17.42 -1.99
N GLU A 109 40.36 18.33 -1.96
CA GLU A 109 40.55 19.72 -2.42
C GLU A 109 41.68 20.43 -1.68
N LYS A 110 41.75 20.26 -0.36
CA LYS A 110 42.86 20.83 0.42
C LYS A 110 44.21 20.25 0.00
N LEU A 111 44.28 18.93 -0.17
CA LEU A 111 45.52 18.26 -0.55
C LEU A 111 45.99 18.69 -1.96
N ASP A 112 45.05 18.87 -2.89
CA ASP A 112 45.33 19.36 -4.24
C ASP A 112 45.87 20.80 -4.22
N ALA A 113 45.29 21.66 -3.39
CA ALA A 113 45.78 23.02 -3.16
C ALA A 113 47.20 23.03 -2.55
N ASP A 114 47.44 22.21 -1.52
CA ASP A 114 48.74 22.07 -0.87
C ASP A 114 49.80 21.56 -1.88
N HIS A 115 49.46 20.55 -2.68
CA HIS A 115 50.33 20.00 -3.72
C HIS A 115 50.67 21.05 -4.79
N THR A 116 49.67 21.82 -5.23
CA THR A 116 49.88 22.93 -6.17
C THR A 116 50.81 23.98 -5.61
N GLN A 117 50.66 24.34 -4.33
CA GLN A 117 51.52 25.33 -3.68
C GLN A 117 52.96 24.82 -3.56
N LEU A 118 53.17 23.57 -3.15
CA LEU A 118 54.49 22.95 -3.09
C LEU A 118 55.17 22.93 -4.48
N GLY A 119 54.40 22.70 -5.54
CA GLY A 119 54.91 22.81 -6.91
C GLY A 119 55.46 24.21 -7.23
N LYS A 120 54.74 25.26 -6.84
CA LYS A 120 55.19 26.66 -7.01
C LYS A 120 56.43 26.97 -6.18
N ASP A 121 56.45 26.53 -4.93
CA ASP A 121 57.58 26.76 -4.03
C ASP A 121 58.86 26.08 -4.54
N ASN A 122 58.74 24.87 -5.07
CA ASN A 122 59.87 24.16 -5.68
C ASN A 122 60.43 24.89 -6.91
N ILE A 123 59.56 25.43 -7.77
CA ILE A 123 59.98 26.24 -8.92
C ILE A 123 60.76 27.48 -8.43
N ALA A 124 60.20 28.22 -7.49
CA ALA A 124 60.82 29.44 -6.95
C ALA A 124 62.17 29.15 -6.27
N LEU A 125 62.29 28.04 -5.54
CA LEU A 125 63.56 27.61 -4.96
C LEU A 125 64.58 27.25 -6.05
N GLY A 126 64.16 26.55 -7.11
CA GLY A 126 65.00 26.26 -8.26
C GLY A 126 65.58 27.52 -8.91
N GLU A 127 64.74 28.52 -9.16
CA GLU A 127 65.17 29.83 -9.72
C GLU A 127 66.19 30.55 -8.83
N ARG A 128 65.99 30.50 -7.51
CA ARG A 128 66.94 31.08 -6.53
C ARG A 128 68.27 30.35 -6.54
N ILE A 129 68.26 29.01 -6.62
CA ILE A 129 69.47 28.21 -6.72
C ILE A 129 70.25 28.60 -7.98
N THR A 130 69.60 28.64 -9.15
CA THR A 130 70.24 29.05 -10.41
C THR A 130 70.85 30.46 -10.33
N THR A 131 70.14 31.39 -9.69
CA THR A 131 70.63 32.77 -9.48
C THR A 131 71.89 32.78 -8.61
N LEU A 132 71.87 32.08 -7.48
CA LEU A 132 73.02 31.98 -6.56
C LEU A 132 74.22 31.28 -7.21
N GLU A 133 73.99 30.23 -8.00
CA GLU A 133 75.03 29.56 -8.77
C GLU A 133 75.71 30.52 -9.75
N ALA A 134 74.93 31.34 -10.46
CA ALA A 134 75.46 32.35 -11.35
C ALA A 134 76.28 33.43 -10.62
N GLU A 135 75.85 33.86 -9.43
CA GLU A 135 76.60 34.79 -8.58
C GLU A 135 77.92 34.19 -8.09
N ILE A 136 77.91 32.94 -7.65
CA ILE A 136 79.11 32.21 -7.25
C ILE A 136 80.12 32.15 -8.40
N VAL A 137 79.67 31.86 -9.62
CA VAL A 137 80.53 31.82 -10.81
C VAL A 137 81.16 33.20 -11.08
N LYS A 138 80.41 34.29 -10.93
CA LYS A 138 80.94 35.66 -11.09
C LYS A 138 82.01 35.97 -10.04
N LEU A 139 81.75 35.63 -8.77
CA LEU A 139 82.68 35.90 -7.66
C LEU A 139 83.97 35.07 -7.74
N LYS A 140 83.93 33.89 -8.37
CA LYS A 140 85.10 33.02 -8.54
C LYS A 140 85.99 33.36 -9.74
N LYS A 141 85.61 34.31 -10.60
CA LYS A 141 86.50 34.75 -11.68
C LYS A 141 87.66 35.57 -11.09
N PRO A 142 88.94 35.20 -11.35
CA PRO A 142 90.07 36.02 -10.94
C PRO A 142 90.02 37.37 -11.67
N ALA A 143 90.44 38.44 -10.96
CA ALA A 143 90.52 39.80 -11.47
C ALA A 143 91.51 39.93 -12.65
#